data_AF-A0A8H3E8U8-F1
#
_entry.id   AF-A0A8H3E8U8-F1
#
_cell.length_a   1.000
_cell.length_b   1.000
_cell.length_c   1.000
_cell.angle_alpha   90.00
_cell.angle_beta   90.00
_cell.angle_gamma   90.00
#
_symmetry.space_group_name_H-M   'P 1'
#
loop_
_entity.id
_entity.type
_entity.pdbx_description
1 polymer ?
#
loop_
_entity_poly.entity_id
_entity_poly.type
_entity_poly.pdbx_seq_one_letter_code
_entity_poly.pdbx_strand_id
1 'polypeptide(L)'
;MKLHSSAVHVGLFAIGAAWHATAATGGSFCGALGCVSGVVNGSETIYTMNTTASSIDVGWMAVGFGQGMSDSFMVIMWENDGELVLSQRKATVNAEPQALSVPPRVATVRADLSSLTGATKKFSFSISVCIDS
;
A
#
# COMPACT_ATOMS: atom_id res chain seq x y z
N MET A 1 20.81 -48.94 53.71
CA MET A 1 20.59 -49.84 52.56
C MET A 1 19.85 -49.07 51.48
N LYS A 2 20.24 -49.28 50.22
CA LYS A 2 19.87 -48.55 48.99
C LYS A 2 18.36 -48.32 48.80
N LEU A 3 17.99 -47.19 48.20
CA LEU A 3 17.36 -47.15 46.86
C LEU A 3 17.31 -45.70 46.31
N HIS A 4 17.93 -45.53 45.14
CA HIS A 4 17.75 -44.39 44.22
C HIS A 4 16.29 -44.27 43.79
N SER A 5 15.82 -43.05 43.54
CA SER A 5 14.83 -42.81 42.48
C SER A 5 14.99 -41.42 41.90
N SER A 6 15.54 -41.36 40.70
CA SER A 6 15.69 -40.17 39.87
C SER A 6 14.33 -39.69 39.38
N ALA A 7 13.95 -38.45 39.70
CA ALA A 7 12.85 -37.77 39.04
C ALA A 7 13.41 -36.92 37.89
N VAL A 8 13.26 -37.47 36.67
CA VAL A 8 13.52 -36.77 35.41
C VAL A 8 12.57 -35.57 35.33
N HIS A 9 13.12 -34.36 35.26
CA HIS A 9 12.35 -33.16 34.98
C HIS A 9 11.80 -33.26 33.55
N VAL A 10 10.48 -33.41 33.44
CA VAL A 10 9.75 -33.28 32.19
C VAL A 10 9.89 -31.83 31.74
N GLY A 11 10.75 -31.61 30.75
CA GLY A 11 10.88 -30.32 30.08
C GLY A 11 9.61 -30.00 29.30
N LEU A 12 8.92 -28.93 29.70
CA LEU A 12 7.83 -28.34 28.94
C LEU A 12 8.44 -27.66 27.70
N PHE A 13 8.46 -28.35 26.57
CA PHE A 13 8.76 -27.72 25.29
C PHE A 13 7.53 -26.93 24.84
N ALA A 14 7.55 -25.61 25.07
CA ALA A 14 6.61 -24.71 24.42
C ALA A 14 6.95 -24.68 22.92
N ILE A 15 6.14 -25.36 22.11
CA ILE A 15 6.17 -25.23 20.65
C ILE A 15 5.57 -23.87 20.33
N GLY A 16 6.39 -22.82 20.34
CA GLY A 16 6.01 -21.54 19.79
C GLY A 16 5.85 -21.71 18.28
N ALA A 17 4.63 -21.58 17.77
CA ALA A 17 4.42 -21.38 16.35
C ALA A 17 5.14 -20.08 15.96
N ALA A 18 6.28 -20.20 15.28
CA ALA A 18 6.93 -19.06 14.67
C ALA A 18 6.00 -18.57 13.55
N TRP A 19 5.24 -17.52 13.85
CA TRP A 19 4.52 -16.77 12.84
C TRP A 19 5.58 -16.24 11.88
N HIS A 20 5.55 -16.68 10.62
CA HIS A 20 6.41 -16.13 9.58
C HIS A 20 6.06 -14.65 9.42
N ALA A 21 6.85 -13.78 10.06
CA ALA A 21 6.82 -12.37 9.76
C ALA A 21 7.44 -12.20 8.37
N THR A 22 6.61 -12.11 7.33
CA THR A 22 7.06 -11.64 6.03
C THR A 22 7.55 -10.21 6.23
N ALA A 23 8.85 -9.99 6.10
CA ALA A 23 9.41 -8.64 6.15
C ALA A 23 8.70 -7.79 5.08
N ALA A 24 8.15 -6.65 5.49
CA ALA A 24 7.51 -5.72 4.58
C ALA A 24 8.53 -5.30 3.52
N THR A 25 8.31 -5.73 2.28
CA THR A 25 9.11 -5.31 1.13
C THR A 25 8.48 -4.05 0.58
N GLY A 26 9.30 -3.03 0.35
CA GLY A 26 8.80 -1.75 -0.16
C GLY A 26 9.83 -1.02 -0.99
N GLY A 27 9.35 0.00 -1.69
CA GLY A 27 10.17 0.89 -2.50
C GLY A 27 9.55 2.29 -2.55
N SER A 28 10.36 3.27 -2.91
CA SER A 28 9.90 4.64 -3.10
C SER A 28 10.61 5.31 -4.27
N PHE A 29 9.94 6.28 -4.87
CA PHE A 29 10.47 7.14 -5.90
C PHE A 29 10.02 8.58 -5.62
N CYS A 30 10.95 9.54 -5.69
CA CYS A 30 10.69 10.95 -5.43
C CYS A 30 11.06 11.77 -6.67
N GLY A 31 10.12 12.62 -7.11
CA GLY A 31 10.39 13.72 -8.01
C GLY A 31 10.47 15.05 -7.27
N ALA A 32 10.54 16.15 -8.02
CA ALA A 32 10.60 17.49 -7.43
C ALA A 32 9.32 17.87 -6.66
N LEU A 33 8.14 17.43 -7.14
CA LEU A 33 6.84 17.86 -6.61
C LEU A 33 6.21 16.88 -5.61
N GLY A 34 6.63 15.61 -5.63
CA GLY A 34 6.04 14.59 -4.79
C GLY A 34 6.84 13.29 -4.79
N CYS A 35 6.52 12.41 -3.84
CA CYS A 35 7.01 11.04 -3.83
C CYS A 35 5.86 10.05 -3.85
N VAL A 36 6.18 8.85 -4.32
CA VAL A 36 5.33 7.67 -4.23
C VAL A 36 6.11 6.59 -3.50
N SER A 37 5.48 5.93 -2.54
CA SER A 37 6.00 4.71 -1.94
C SER A 37 4.99 3.57 -2.04
N GLY A 38 5.48 2.35 -2.12
CA GLY A 38 4.70 1.13 -2.07
C GLY A 38 5.30 0.19 -1.02
N VAL A 39 4.48 -0.31 -0.10
CA VAL A 39 4.91 -1.24 0.96
C VAL A 39 3.97 -2.42 1.01
N VAL A 40 4.51 -3.63 0.92
CA VAL A 40 3.76 -4.87 1.10
C VAL A 40 3.52 -5.09 2.59
N ASN A 41 2.26 -5.22 2.98
CA ASN A 41 1.81 -5.51 4.33
C ASN A 41 0.83 -6.68 4.28
N GLY A 42 1.33 -7.88 4.60
CA GLY A 42 0.57 -9.12 4.47
C GLY A 42 0.13 -9.37 3.03
N SER A 43 -1.19 -9.44 2.80
CA SER A 43 -1.81 -9.67 1.49
C SER A 43 -2.15 -8.39 0.72
N GLU A 44 -1.67 -7.23 1.16
CA GLU A 44 -1.90 -5.96 0.48
C GLU A 44 -0.59 -5.25 0.16
N THR A 45 -0.59 -4.45 -0.90
CA THR A 45 0.39 -3.39 -1.09
C THR A 45 -0.27 -2.06 -0.81
N ILE A 46 0.31 -1.30 0.12
CA ILE A 46 -0.11 0.05 0.47
C ILE A 46 0.73 1.02 -0.35
N TYR A 47 0.07 1.81 -1.18
CA TYR A 47 0.68 2.91 -1.92
C TYR A 47 0.41 4.22 -1.20
N THR A 48 1.41 5.08 -1.12
CA THR A 48 1.31 6.41 -0.51
C THR A 48 1.94 7.44 -1.44
N MET A 49 1.16 8.44 -1.81
CA MET A 49 1.59 9.61 -2.58
C MET A 49 1.67 10.81 -1.63
N ASN A 50 2.77 11.56 -1.66
CA ASN A 50 2.92 12.77 -0.86
C ASN A 50 3.49 13.93 -1.68
N THR A 51 3.18 15.17 -1.29
CA THR A 51 3.90 16.34 -1.79
C THR A 51 5.23 16.52 -1.06
N THR A 52 6.23 17.09 -1.73
CA THR A 52 7.57 17.33 -1.16
C THR A 52 7.65 18.57 -0.28
N ALA A 53 6.73 19.52 -0.48
CA ALA A 53 6.71 20.79 0.25
C ALA A 53 5.27 21.23 0.54
N SER A 54 5.14 22.08 1.56
CA SER A 54 3.84 22.50 2.06
C SER A 54 3.15 23.60 1.27
N SER A 55 3.88 24.25 0.40
CA SER A 55 3.35 25.21 -0.57
C SER A 55 2.77 24.52 -1.81
N ILE A 56 2.88 23.21 -1.93
CA ILE A 56 2.39 22.45 -3.08
C ILE A 56 0.97 21.98 -2.77
N ASP A 57 0.00 22.75 -3.25
CA ASP A 57 -1.38 22.31 -3.36
C ASP A 57 -1.57 21.52 -4.65
N VAL A 58 -2.16 20.33 -4.53
CA VAL A 58 -2.43 19.43 -5.65
C VAL A 58 -3.93 19.25 -5.80
N GLY A 59 -4.43 19.33 -7.04
CA GLY A 59 -5.82 18.97 -7.33
C GLY A 59 -6.05 17.47 -7.24
N TRP A 60 -5.08 16.67 -7.72
CA TRP A 60 -5.12 15.21 -7.67
C TRP A 60 -3.69 14.64 -7.71
N MET A 61 -3.55 13.39 -7.29
CA MET A 61 -2.32 12.60 -7.45
C MET A 61 -2.67 11.22 -8.02
N ALA A 62 -1.75 10.64 -8.78
CA ALA A 62 -1.99 9.34 -9.41
C ALA A 62 -0.75 8.43 -9.40
N VAL A 63 -1.01 7.12 -9.34
CA VAL A 63 -0.02 6.07 -9.60
C VAL A 63 -0.45 5.30 -10.84
N GLY A 64 0.44 5.23 -11.84
CA GLY A 64 0.31 4.33 -12.99
C GLY A 64 1.11 3.05 -12.77
N PHE A 65 0.57 1.91 -13.20
CA PHE A 65 1.16 0.58 -13.01
C PHE A 65 1.88 0.02 -14.26
N GLY A 66 2.19 0.87 -15.24
CA GLY A 66 2.98 0.49 -16.41
C GLY A 66 4.15 1.44 -16.65
N GLN A 67 4.87 1.23 -17.75
CA GLN A 67 6.11 1.98 -18.08
C GLN A 67 5.86 3.42 -18.52
N GLY A 68 4.62 3.75 -18.88
CA GLY A 68 4.19 5.09 -19.29
C GLY A 68 2.66 5.20 -19.18
N MET A 69 2.09 6.32 -19.61
CA MET A 69 0.64 6.52 -19.50
C MET A 69 -0.16 5.59 -20.44
N SER A 70 0.32 5.42 -21.67
CA SER A 70 -0.29 4.55 -22.67
C SER A 70 -0.39 3.10 -22.18
N ASP A 71 -1.57 2.52 -22.35
CA ASP A 71 -1.92 1.14 -21.97
C ASP A 71 -1.73 0.81 -20.48
N SER A 72 -1.72 1.82 -19.60
CA SER A 72 -1.53 1.63 -18.16
C SER A 72 -2.82 1.75 -17.36
N PHE A 73 -2.98 0.83 -16.42
CA PHE A 73 -3.91 0.99 -15.30
C PHE A 73 -3.38 2.02 -14.33
N MET A 74 -4.27 2.85 -13.79
CA MET A 74 -3.90 3.91 -12.87
C MET A 74 -4.93 4.02 -11.74
N VAL A 75 -4.44 4.43 -10.57
CA VAL A 75 -5.27 4.87 -9.44
C VAL A 75 -5.06 6.37 -9.29
N ILE A 76 -6.14 7.13 -9.37
CA ILE A 76 -6.15 8.59 -9.19
C ILE A 76 -6.92 8.90 -7.92
N MET A 77 -6.36 9.77 -7.08
CA MET A 77 -6.99 10.24 -5.85
C MET A 77 -7.00 11.76 -5.77
N TRP A 78 -8.05 12.31 -5.20
CA TRP A 78 -8.20 13.73 -4.93
C TRP A 78 -9.07 13.95 -3.70
N GLU A 79 -9.07 15.19 -3.22
CA GLU A 79 -9.97 15.64 -2.17
C GLU A 79 -11.19 16.31 -2.80
N ASN A 80 -12.38 15.98 -2.29
CA ASN A 80 -13.63 16.61 -2.65
C ASN A 80 -14.44 16.86 -1.39
N ASP A 81 -14.60 18.14 -1.02
CA ASP A 81 -15.42 18.59 0.12
C ASP A 81 -15.02 17.95 1.47
N GLY A 82 -13.73 17.75 1.69
CA GLY A 82 -13.14 17.16 2.88
C GLY A 82 -13.00 15.63 2.83
N GLU A 83 -13.47 14.99 1.75
CA GLU A 83 -13.41 13.54 1.59
C GLU A 83 -12.40 13.14 0.51
N LEU A 84 -11.70 12.02 0.75
CA LEU A 84 -10.82 11.42 -0.26
C LEU A 84 -11.63 10.61 -1.25
N VAL A 85 -11.52 10.97 -2.51
CA VAL A 85 -12.12 10.24 -3.63
C VAL A 85 -11.02 9.45 -4.35
N LEU A 86 -11.37 8.24 -4.78
CA LEU A 86 -10.51 7.37 -5.57
C LEU A 86 -11.23 6.97 -6.87
N SER A 87 -10.50 7.03 -7.99
CA SER A 87 -10.95 6.54 -9.29
C SER A 87 -9.88 5.67 -9.93
N GLN A 88 -10.27 4.48 -10.36
CA GLN A 88 -9.41 3.61 -11.17
C GLN A 88 -9.69 3.86 -12.65
N ARG A 89 -8.63 4.14 -13.40
CA ARG A 89 -8.72 4.52 -14.81
C ARG A 89 -7.71 3.74 -15.67
N LYS A 90 -7.96 3.68 -16.97
CA LYS A 90 -6.99 3.18 -17.97
C LYS A 90 -6.88 4.15 -19.14
N ALA A 91 -5.66 4.46 -19.56
CA ALA A 91 -5.41 5.18 -20.80
C ALA A 91 -5.02 4.17 -21.90
N THR A 92 -5.53 4.32 -23.11
CA THR A 92 -5.10 3.53 -24.29
C THR A 92 -3.95 4.19 -25.02
N VAL A 93 -3.85 5.52 -24.92
CA VAL A 93 -2.83 6.39 -25.48
C VAL A 93 -2.58 7.55 -24.50
N ASN A 94 -1.76 8.54 -24.88
CA ASN A 94 -1.59 9.78 -24.12
C ASN A 94 -2.81 10.73 -24.27
N ALA A 95 -3.99 10.22 -23.93
CA ALA A 95 -5.27 10.93 -23.89
C ALA A 95 -5.91 10.73 -22.52
N GLU A 96 -7.02 11.43 -22.26
CA GLU A 96 -7.69 11.32 -20.97
C GLU A 96 -8.02 9.83 -20.64
N PRO A 97 -7.51 9.31 -19.52
CA PRO A 97 -7.80 7.96 -19.06
C PRO A 97 -9.29 7.80 -18.76
N GLN A 98 -9.87 6.69 -19.20
CA GLN A 98 -11.28 6.38 -18.98
C GLN A 98 -11.46 5.65 -17.65
N ALA A 99 -12.55 5.97 -16.94
CA ALA A 99 -12.93 5.28 -15.72
C ALA A 99 -13.24 3.79 -15.98
N LEU A 100 -12.73 2.93 -15.11
CA LEU A 100 -13.00 1.49 -15.15
C LEU A 100 -14.17 1.18 -14.22
N SER A 101 -15.24 0.61 -14.77
CA SER A 101 -16.35 0.08 -13.98
C SER A 101 -15.99 -1.22 -13.26
N VAL A 102 -15.07 -2.01 -13.83
CA VAL A 102 -14.59 -3.28 -13.26
C VAL A 102 -13.06 -3.34 -13.40
N PRO A 103 -12.31 -2.79 -12.44
CA PRO A 103 -10.85 -2.83 -12.47
C PRO A 103 -10.33 -4.25 -12.17
N PRO A 104 -9.24 -4.72 -12.82
CA PRO A 104 -8.70 -6.07 -12.60
C PRO A 104 -8.21 -6.32 -11.16
N ARG A 105 -7.71 -5.27 -10.51
CA ARG A 105 -7.37 -5.26 -9.09
C ARG A 105 -8.03 -4.04 -8.48
N VAL A 106 -8.89 -4.25 -7.48
CA VAL A 106 -9.64 -3.18 -6.83
C VAL A 106 -8.73 -2.45 -5.83
N ALA A 107 -8.68 -1.12 -5.94
CA ALA A 107 -7.98 -0.26 -5.01
C ALA A 107 -8.94 0.28 -3.95
N THR A 108 -8.49 0.34 -2.70
CA THR A 108 -9.28 0.82 -1.56
C THR A 108 -8.61 2.01 -0.91
N VAL A 109 -9.37 3.06 -0.61
CA VAL A 109 -8.85 4.25 0.08
C VAL A 109 -8.36 3.86 1.48
N ARG A 110 -7.17 4.36 1.85
CA ARG A 110 -6.58 4.23 3.19
C ARG A 110 -6.57 5.59 3.87
N ALA A 111 -7.76 6.02 4.32
CA ALA A 111 -7.96 7.29 4.99
C ALA A 111 -7.14 7.37 6.30
N ASP A 112 -6.97 6.24 6.99
CA ASP A 112 -6.15 6.09 8.20
C ASP A 112 -4.67 6.44 7.99
N LEU A 113 -4.18 6.33 6.74
CA LEU A 113 -2.80 6.63 6.37
C LEU A 113 -2.67 7.92 5.55
N SER A 114 -3.79 8.55 5.21
CA SER A 114 -3.85 9.76 4.39
C SER A 114 -3.94 11.02 5.27
N SER A 115 -3.56 12.17 4.72
CA SER A 115 -3.68 13.46 5.37
C SER A 115 -4.06 14.52 4.36
N LEU A 116 -5.25 15.10 4.56
CA LEU A 116 -5.72 16.28 3.83
C LEU A 116 -5.26 17.58 4.48
N THR A 117 -4.82 17.50 5.73
CA THR A 117 -4.36 18.62 6.55
C THR A 117 -2.88 18.46 6.87
N GLY A 118 -2.26 19.54 7.34
CA GLY A 118 -0.84 19.57 7.67
C GLY A 118 0.04 20.16 6.58
N ALA A 119 1.35 20.06 6.78
CA ALA A 119 2.34 20.66 5.90
C ALA A 119 2.24 20.06 4.49
N THR A 120 2.30 18.74 4.32
CA THR A 120 2.23 18.10 3.00
C THR A 120 0.92 17.33 2.81
N LYS A 121 0.40 17.29 1.59
CA LYS A 121 -0.76 16.45 1.25
C LYS A 121 -0.29 15.01 1.10
N LYS A 122 -1.06 14.06 1.64
CA LYS A 122 -0.72 12.64 1.61
C LYS A 122 -1.95 11.80 1.27
N PHE A 123 -1.94 11.08 0.15
CA PHE A 123 -3.03 10.20 -0.26
C PHE A 123 -2.52 8.76 -0.29
N SER A 124 -3.24 7.86 0.39
CA SER A 124 -2.87 6.46 0.48
C SER A 124 -4.02 5.54 0.06
N PHE A 125 -3.68 4.45 -0.61
CA PHE A 125 -4.62 3.39 -0.99
C PHE A 125 -3.96 2.02 -0.87
N SER A 126 -4.75 0.96 -0.78
CA SER A 126 -4.28 -0.43 -0.82
C SER A 126 -4.78 -1.15 -2.07
N ILE A 127 -4.00 -2.14 -2.54
CA ILE A 127 -4.42 -3.12 -3.54
C ILE A 127 -3.97 -4.50 -3.06
N SER A 128 -4.85 -5.51 -3.11
CA SER A 128 -4.49 -6.89 -2.79
C SER A 128 -3.35 -7.40 -3.67
N VAL A 129 -2.31 -8.02 -3.09
CA VAL A 129 -1.22 -8.62 -3.88
C VAL A 129 -1.78 -9.73 -4.78
N CYS A 130 -1.19 -9.89 -5.97
CA CYS A 130 -1.43 -11.09 -6.76
C CYS A 130 -0.73 -12.24 -6.02
N ILE A 131 -1.50 -13.17 -5.44
CA ILE A 131 -0.96 -14.48 -5.06
C ILE A 131 -1.24 -15.38 -6.26
N ASP A 132 -0.24 -15.56 -7.11
CA ASP A 132 -0.23 -16.61 -8.11
C ASP A 132 -0.42 -17.96 -7.42
N SER A 133 -1.50 -18.64 -7.78
CA SER A 133 -1.93 -19.95 -7.25
C SER A 133 -1.23 -21.08 -7.97
#